data_AF-A0A1M5RZ89-F1
#
_entry.id   AF-A0A1M5RZ89-F1
#
_cell.length_a   1.000
_cell.length_b   1.000
_cell.length_c   1.000
_cell.angle_alpha   90.00
_cell.angle_beta   90.00
_cell.angle_gamma   90.00
#
_symmetry.space_group_name_H-M   'P 1'
#
loop_
_entity.id
_entity.type
_entity.pdbx_description
1 polymer ?
#
loop_
_entity_poly.entity_id
_entity_poly.type
_entity_poly.pdbx_seq_one_letter_code
_entity_poly.pdbx_strand_id
1 'polypeptide(L)'
;MIKYSEQEIINKVNFALSNKKTEELYKEGFLNYKGKTKDTEEYYTEVISRELIINNFVKQLNEIQHISRLNYSAGHTGVVTTSNTTSNRIEDRIAIALFNASKNFGITFGELGEIIDYQIPLKKTQKDYGVGEIDLISKSKNSIWLIELKYYKHKDKEANKETLLKAALEIATYYQWLDKDSFLKSYDDFKGYTQEQIKKAVLIFNENERDEEYLELMKGEMPFLKNLLKRLDVSVFDLGVGKI
;
A
#
# COMPACT_ATOMS: atom_id res chain seq x y z
N MET A 1 7.45 26.34 0.18
CA MET A 1 6.98 25.08 -0.45
C MET A 1 6.58 25.44 -1.87
N ILE A 2 7.12 24.76 -2.88
CA ILE A 2 6.72 25.01 -4.28
C ILE A 2 5.30 24.45 -4.42
N LYS A 3 4.34 25.30 -4.78
CA LYS A 3 3.00 24.87 -5.17
C LYS A 3 2.94 24.73 -6.69
N TYR A 4 2.38 23.62 -7.16
CA TYR A 4 2.13 23.34 -8.57
C TYR A 4 0.70 23.75 -8.96
N SER A 5 0.50 24.16 -10.22
CA SER A 5 -0.83 24.28 -10.82
C SER A 5 -1.37 22.92 -11.22
N GLU A 6 -2.68 22.86 -11.48
CA GLU A 6 -3.32 21.67 -12.04
C GLU A 6 -2.62 21.20 -13.33
N GLN A 7 -2.38 22.10 -14.28
CA GLN A 7 -1.74 21.74 -15.54
C GLN A 7 -0.30 21.21 -15.35
N GLU A 8 0.45 21.74 -14.38
CA GLU A 8 1.79 21.23 -14.05
C GLU A 8 1.74 19.79 -13.53
N ILE A 9 0.69 19.42 -12.78
CA ILE A 9 0.46 18.05 -12.28
C ILE A 9 0.03 17.12 -13.41
N ILE A 10 -0.93 17.54 -14.24
CA ILE A 10 -1.35 16.79 -15.43
C ILE A 10 -0.15 16.47 -16.33
N ASN A 11 0.72 17.47 -16.56
CA ASN A 11 1.92 17.28 -17.37
C ASN A 11 2.89 16.26 -16.74
N LYS A 12 3.03 16.24 -15.40
CA LYS A 12 3.85 15.24 -14.70
C LYS A 12 3.28 13.82 -14.85
N VAL A 13 1.97 13.66 -14.69
CA VAL A 13 1.29 12.36 -14.86
C VAL A 13 1.47 11.85 -16.29
N ASN A 14 1.14 12.67 -17.29
CA ASN A 14 1.23 12.29 -18.69
C ASN A 14 2.68 11.99 -19.12
N PHE A 15 3.64 12.77 -18.61
CA PHE A 15 5.06 12.49 -18.82
C PHE A 15 5.46 11.13 -18.23
N ALA A 16 5.06 10.84 -17.00
CA ALA A 16 5.38 9.56 -16.36
C ALA A 16 4.75 8.38 -17.13
N LEU A 17 3.46 8.46 -17.46
CA LEU A 17 2.77 7.43 -18.23
C LEU A 17 3.37 7.18 -19.63
N SER A 18 3.98 8.20 -20.24
CA SER A 18 4.58 8.07 -21.57
C SER A 18 6.06 7.62 -21.54
N ASN A 19 6.77 7.84 -20.45
CA ASN A 19 8.24 7.68 -20.39
C ASN A 19 8.71 6.67 -19.33
N LYS A 20 7.82 6.15 -18.50
CA LYS A 20 8.12 5.17 -17.45
C LYS A 20 7.40 3.87 -17.71
N LYS A 21 7.93 2.79 -17.16
CA LYS A 21 7.19 1.54 -17.10
C LYS A 21 6.01 1.68 -16.14
N THR A 22 4.89 1.04 -16.45
CA THR A 22 3.68 1.07 -15.63
C THR A 22 3.97 0.69 -14.17
N GLU A 23 4.78 -0.36 -13.98
CA GLU A 23 5.21 -0.88 -12.68
C GLU A 23 6.22 0.02 -11.93
N GLU A 24 6.67 1.12 -12.52
CA GLU A 24 7.54 2.10 -11.88
C GLU A 24 6.79 3.37 -11.45
N LEU A 25 5.54 3.56 -11.89
CA LEU A 25 4.79 4.80 -11.64
C LEU A 25 4.65 5.11 -10.16
N TYR A 26 4.39 4.11 -9.31
CA TYR A 26 4.22 4.30 -7.86
C TYR A 26 5.46 4.92 -7.19
N LYS A 27 6.63 4.88 -7.84
CA LYS A 27 7.88 5.47 -7.33
C LYS A 27 8.02 6.96 -7.61
N GLU A 28 7.13 7.53 -8.42
CA GLU A 28 7.23 8.93 -8.85
C GLU A 28 6.94 9.90 -7.69
N GLY A 29 7.86 10.86 -7.50
CA GLY A 29 7.81 11.76 -6.33
C GLY A 29 6.60 12.71 -6.30
N PHE A 30 5.96 12.98 -7.45
CA PHE A 30 4.76 13.81 -7.48
C PHE A 30 3.54 13.16 -6.84
N LEU A 31 3.56 11.83 -6.66
CA LEU A 31 2.50 11.11 -5.94
C LEU A 31 2.47 11.48 -4.45
N ASN A 32 3.57 12.01 -3.90
CA ASN A 32 3.67 12.46 -2.51
C ASN A 32 3.28 13.92 -2.31
N TYR A 33 2.82 14.62 -3.35
CA TYR A 33 2.41 16.01 -3.20
C TYR A 33 1.11 16.09 -2.38
N LYS A 34 1.16 16.87 -1.29
CA LYS A 34 0.02 17.09 -0.38
C LYS A 34 -0.57 18.48 -0.56
N GLY A 35 -1.85 18.61 -0.22
CA GLY A 35 -2.60 19.84 -0.35
C GLY A 35 -3.14 20.06 -1.76
N LYS A 36 -3.27 21.33 -2.14
CA LYS A 36 -4.06 21.77 -3.29
C LYS A 36 -3.23 22.54 -4.33
N THR A 37 -3.68 22.48 -5.57
CA THR A 37 -3.13 23.25 -6.70
C THR A 37 -3.19 24.75 -6.42
N LYS A 38 -2.24 25.51 -6.96
CA LYS A 38 -2.14 26.98 -6.73
C LYS A 38 -3.21 27.81 -7.45
N ASP A 39 -3.87 27.23 -8.45
CA ASP A 39 -4.75 27.92 -9.39
C ASP A 39 -6.21 27.47 -9.30
N THR A 40 -6.46 26.16 -9.13
CA THR A 40 -7.82 25.61 -9.01
C THR A 40 -8.21 25.22 -7.59
N GLU A 41 -7.25 25.22 -6.65
CA GLU A 41 -7.44 24.77 -5.26
C GLU A 41 -8.02 23.34 -5.16
N GLU A 42 -7.80 22.53 -6.20
CA GLU A 42 -8.12 21.10 -6.22
C GLU A 42 -6.99 20.30 -5.57
N TYR A 43 -7.31 19.23 -4.84
CA TYR A 43 -6.30 18.37 -4.24
C TYR A 43 -5.40 17.74 -5.30
N TYR A 44 -4.08 17.74 -5.07
CA TYR A 44 -3.13 17.10 -6.00
C TYR A 44 -3.50 15.63 -6.28
N THR A 45 -3.89 14.91 -5.24
CA THR A 45 -4.35 13.52 -5.35
C THR A 45 -5.57 13.35 -6.24
N GLU A 46 -6.51 14.30 -6.24
CA GLU A 46 -7.69 14.24 -7.10
C GLU A 46 -7.33 14.47 -8.57
N VAL A 47 -6.49 15.47 -8.84
CA VAL A 47 -5.95 15.73 -10.19
C VAL A 47 -5.24 14.49 -10.72
N ILE A 48 -4.33 13.91 -9.92
CA ILE A 48 -3.58 12.71 -10.31
C ILE A 48 -4.54 11.53 -10.54
N SER A 49 -5.46 11.28 -9.61
CA SER A 49 -6.40 10.16 -9.70
C SER A 49 -7.29 10.26 -10.94
N ARG A 50 -7.78 11.48 -11.26
CA ARG A 50 -8.53 11.75 -12.49
C ARG A 50 -7.72 11.39 -13.73
N GLU A 51 -6.48 11.87 -13.83
CA GLU A 51 -5.63 11.61 -14.99
C GLU A 51 -5.29 10.13 -15.16
N LEU A 52 -5.05 9.40 -14.06
CA LEU A 52 -4.83 7.94 -14.12
C LEU A 52 -6.06 7.18 -14.62
N ILE A 53 -7.26 7.61 -14.24
CA ILE A 53 -8.52 7.04 -14.74
C ILE A 53 -8.69 7.33 -16.23
N ILE A 54 -8.51 8.58 -16.66
CA ILE A 54 -8.65 9.00 -18.06
C ILE A 54 -7.69 8.21 -18.97
N ASN A 55 -6.46 7.99 -18.51
CA ASN A 55 -5.44 7.27 -19.25
C ASN A 55 -5.55 5.73 -19.15
N ASN A 56 -6.64 5.20 -18.58
CA ASN A 56 -6.86 3.76 -18.41
C ASN A 56 -5.70 3.04 -17.68
N PHE A 57 -5.05 3.70 -16.72
CA PHE A 57 -3.87 3.16 -16.02
C PHE A 57 -4.11 1.77 -15.43
N VAL A 58 -5.29 1.54 -14.83
CA VAL A 58 -5.64 0.24 -14.21
C VAL A 58 -5.61 -0.90 -15.22
N LYS A 59 -6.00 -0.65 -16.48
CA LYS A 59 -5.91 -1.66 -17.54
C LYS A 59 -4.45 -2.02 -17.81
N GLN A 60 -3.59 -1.02 -17.97
CA GLN A 60 -2.16 -1.21 -18.20
C GLN A 60 -1.50 -1.95 -17.03
N LEU A 61 -1.91 -1.63 -15.80
CA LEU A 61 -1.44 -2.30 -14.59
C LEU A 61 -1.76 -3.80 -14.62
N ASN A 62 -2.97 -4.17 -15.04
CA ASN A 62 -3.39 -5.58 -15.14
C ASN A 62 -2.69 -6.38 -16.25
N GLU A 63 -1.91 -5.73 -17.12
CA GLU A 63 -1.12 -6.39 -18.17
C GLU A 63 0.32 -6.73 -17.68
N ILE A 64 0.72 -6.23 -16.50
CA ILE A 64 2.03 -6.51 -15.88
C ILE A 64 2.15 -8.02 -15.60
N GLN A 65 3.28 -8.59 -16.03
CA GLN A 65 3.60 -9.99 -15.76
C GLN A 65 4.09 -10.18 -14.32
N HIS A 66 3.69 -11.28 -13.71
CA HIS A 66 4.18 -11.67 -12.40
C HIS A 66 5.67 -12.05 -12.44
N ILE A 67 6.31 -12.02 -11.27
CA ILE A 67 7.68 -12.48 -11.07
C ILE A 67 7.62 -13.90 -10.52
N SER A 68 8.04 -14.90 -11.32
CA SER A 68 7.97 -16.30 -10.89
C SER A 68 8.95 -16.59 -9.74
N ARG A 69 8.40 -16.85 -8.56
CA ARG A 69 9.13 -17.11 -7.31
C ARG A 69 8.53 -18.32 -6.61
N LEU A 70 9.38 -19.25 -6.16
CA LEU A 70 8.94 -20.55 -5.65
C LEU A 70 8.39 -20.52 -4.23
N ASN A 71 8.92 -19.65 -3.37
CA ASN A 71 8.53 -19.58 -1.96
C ASN A 71 8.54 -18.13 -1.47
N TYR A 72 7.43 -17.72 -0.85
CA TYR A 72 7.23 -16.41 -0.27
C TYR A 72 7.35 -16.39 1.26
N SER A 73 7.27 -17.54 1.94
CA SER A 73 7.44 -17.58 3.38
C SER A 73 8.86 -17.17 3.76
N ALA A 74 8.97 -16.10 4.54
CA ALA A 74 10.25 -15.55 4.97
C ALA A 74 10.78 -16.21 6.27
N GLY A 75 9.99 -17.10 6.88
CA GLY A 75 10.37 -17.80 8.12
C GLY A 75 10.44 -16.87 9.33
N HIS A 76 9.69 -15.78 9.32
CA HIS A 76 9.73 -14.77 10.37
C HIS A 76 9.28 -15.33 11.73
N THR A 77 10.05 -15.01 12.76
CA THR A 77 9.83 -15.49 14.13
C THR A 77 9.23 -14.44 15.05
N GLY A 78 9.20 -13.16 14.63
CA GLY A 78 8.71 -12.03 15.42
C GLY A 78 9.80 -11.31 16.24
N VAL A 79 11.08 -11.56 15.94
CA VAL A 79 12.21 -10.94 16.64
C VAL A 79 12.49 -9.54 16.07
N VAL A 80 12.48 -8.53 16.95
CA VAL A 80 12.93 -7.17 16.61
C VAL A 80 14.46 -7.11 16.69
N THR A 81 15.13 -6.93 15.54
CA THR A 81 16.61 -6.97 15.46
C THR A 81 17.27 -5.58 15.43
N THR A 82 16.50 -4.49 15.45
CA THR A 82 17.04 -3.12 15.30
C THR A 82 16.68 -2.19 16.46
N SER A 83 17.57 -1.25 16.80
CA SER A 83 17.45 -0.32 17.95
C SER A 83 17.14 1.15 17.59
N ASN A 84 17.12 1.53 16.29
CA ASN A 84 16.91 2.94 15.86
C ASN A 84 15.44 3.26 15.53
N THR A 85 15.12 4.56 15.41
CA THR A 85 13.77 5.17 15.45
C THR A 85 13.32 5.90 14.16
N THR A 86 13.91 5.64 12.98
CA THR A 86 13.44 6.26 11.70
C THR A 86 12.05 5.76 11.31
N SER A 87 11.26 6.53 10.54
CA SER A 87 9.87 6.19 10.16
C SER A 87 9.68 4.79 9.57
N ASN A 88 10.50 4.40 8.57
CA ASN A 88 10.44 3.05 8.00
C ASN A 88 10.72 1.99 9.06
N ARG A 89 11.63 2.27 10.01
CA ARG A 89 11.90 1.36 11.14
C ARG A 89 10.78 1.38 12.18
N ILE A 90 9.90 2.39 12.20
CA ILE A 90 8.68 2.39 13.01
C ILE A 90 7.63 1.51 12.34
N GLU A 91 7.42 1.62 11.04
CA GLU A 91 6.53 0.72 10.28
C GLU A 91 6.97 -0.73 10.43
N ASP A 92 8.27 -1.03 10.29
CA ASP A 92 8.83 -2.37 10.54
C ASP A 92 8.49 -2.88 11.95
N ARG A 93 8.63 -2.03 12.97
CA ARG A 93 8.31 -2.39 14.36
C ARG A 93 6.81 -2.62 14.55
N ILE A 94 5.97 -1.80 13.92
CA ILE A 94 4.51 -1.97 13.96
C ILE A 94 4.13 -3.28 13.29
N ALA A 95 4.69 -3.59 12.11
CA ALA A 95 4.43 -4.84 11.41
C ALA A 95 4.80 -6.06 12.28
N ILE A 96 5.98 -6.06 12.89
CA ILE A 96 6.42 -7.11 13.83
C ILE A 96 5.49 -7.20 15.05
N ALA A 97 5.05 -6.05 15.59
CA ALA A 97 4.14 -6.02 16.74
C ALA A 97 2.76 -6.60 16.41
N LEU A 98 2.20 -6.26 15.25
CA LEU A 98 0.92 -6.81 14.78
C LEU A 98 1.00 -8.32 14.52
N PHE A 99 2.12 -8.78 13.92
CA PHE A 99 2.39 -10.21 13.77
C PHE A 99 2.46 -10.93 15.13
N ASN A 100 3.23 -10.40 16.09
CA ASN A 100 3.33 -10.99 17.42
C ASN A 100 1.99 -10.97 18.18
N ALA A 101 1.16 -9.94 17.98
CA ALA A 101 -0.19 -9.85 18.53
C ALA A 101 -1.05 -11.04 18.07
N SER A 102 -1.05 -11.32 16.76
CA SER A 102 -1.72 -12.48 16.18
C SER A 102 -1.12 -13.80 16.66
N LYS A 103 0.18 -14.00 16.45
CA LYS A 103 0.87 -15.27 16.73
C LYS A 103 0.86 -15.69 18.19
N ASN A 104 1.11 -14.75 19.11
CA ASN A 104 1.31 -15.07 20.53
C ASN A 104 0.04 -14.90 21.37
N PHE A 105 -0.91 -14.08 20.92
CA PHE A 105 -2.11 -13.75 21.69
C PHE A 105 -3.42 -14.06 20.95
N GLY A 106 -3.37 -14.56 19.70
CA GLY A 106 -4.57 -14.88 18.91
C GLY A 106 -5.39 -13.65 18.51
N ILE A 107 -4.77 -12.46 18.49
CA ILE A 107 -5.47 -11.22 18.14
C ILE A 107 -5.79 -11.19 16.65
N THR A 108 -7.03 -10.82 16.32
CA THR A 108 -7.52 -10.61 14.95
C THR A 108 -7.93 -9.16 14.73
N PHE A 109 -7.64 -8.62 13.54
CA PHE A 109 -7.84 -7.22 13.19
C PHE A 109 -9.08 -7.01 12.31
N GLY A 110 -10.26 -7.34 12.84
CA GLY A 110 -11.53 -7.18 12.11
C GLY A 110 -11.55 -7.98 10.79
N GLU A 111 -11.83 -7.32 9.67
CA GLU A 111 -11.86 -7.94 8.34
C GLU A 111 -10.48 -8.42 7.85
N LEU A 112 -9.39 -7.84 8.36
CA LEU A 112 -8.03 -8.29 8.06
C LEU A 112 -7.74 -9.66 8.69
N GLY A 113 -8.39 -9.97 9.82
CA GLY A 113 -8.18 -11.23 10.51
C GLY A 113 -6.80 -11.32 11.16
N GLU A 114 -6.16 -12.48 11.07
CA GLU A 114 -4.87 -12.77 11.69
C GLU A 114 -3.71 -12.34 10.80
N ILE A 115 -2.69 -11.67 11.35
CA ILE A 115 -1.45 -11.37 10.64
C ILE A 115 -0.59 -12.64 10.58
N ILE A 116 -0.23 -13.05 9.35
CA ILE A 116 0.46 -14.31 9.05
C ILE A 116 1.95 -14.11 8.80
N ASP A 117 2.33 -13.01 8.16
CA ASP A 117 3.73 -12.68 7.87
C ASP A 117 3.89 -11.17 7.68
N TYR A 118 5.13 -10.69 7.69
CA TYR A 118 5.51 -9.28 7.48
C TYR A 118 6.73 -9.17 6.55
N GLN A 119 6.96 -8.01 5.94
CA GLN A 119 8.12 -7.71 5.07
C GLN A 119 8.45 -8.84 4.07
N ILE A 120 7.50 -9.16 3.20
CA ILE A 120 7.58 -10.31 2.28
C ILE A 120 8.19 -9.87 0.96
N PRO A 121 9.44 -10.24 0.64
CA PRO A 121 10.09 -9.78 -0.57
C PRO A 121 9.44 -10.36 -1.83
N LEU A 122 9.20 -9.52 -2.83
CA LEU A 122 8.66 -9.97 -4.13
C LEU A 122 9.76 -10.38 -5.12
N LYS A 123 10.97 -9.85 -4.96
CA LYS A 123 12.11 -10.17 -5.83
C LYS A 123 12.40 -11.67 -5.83
N LYS A 124 12.75 -12.24 -6.98
CA LYS A 124 13.22 -13.64 -7.08
C LYS A 124 14.70 -13.73 -6.76
N THR A 125 15.47 -12.76 -7.23
CA THR A 125 16.93 -12.70 -7.13
C THR A 125 17.39 -11.29 -6.79
N GLN A 126 18.65 -11.13 -6.39
CA GLN A 126 19.24 -9.79 -6.16
C GLN A 126 19.36 -8.95 -7.44
N LYS A 127 19.15 -9.55 -8.62
CA LYS A 127 19.16 -8.82 -9.91
C LYS A 127 17.83 -8.14 -10.21
N ASP A 128 16.76 -8.45 -9.47
CA ASP A 128 15.45 -7.82 -9.61
C ASP A 128 15.44 -6.47 -8.85
N TYR A 129 16.32 -5.57 -9.26
CA TYR A 129 16.50 -4.27 -8.62
C TYR A 129 15.21 -3.45 -8.65
N GLY A 130 14.88 -2.84 -7.51
CA GLY A 130 13.71 -1.97 -7.39
C GLY A 130 12.37 -2.70 -7.26
N VAL A 131 12.37 -4.03 -7.09
CA VAL A 131 11.19 -4.78 -6.65
C VAL A 131 11.10 -4.72 -5.14
N GLY A 132 9.94 -4.28 -4.63
CA GLY A 132 9.71 -4.08 -3.20
C GLY A 132 9.32 -5.33 -2.41
N GLU A 133 8.78 -5.07 -1.24
CA GLU A 133 8.34 -6.09 -0.27
C GLU A 133 6.91 -5.73 0.15
N ILE A 134 6.06 -6.75 0.37
CA ILE A 134 4.73 -6.54 0.93
C ILE A 134 4.89 -6.39 2.44
N ASP A 135 4.40 -5.30 3.04
CA ASP A 135 4.65 -5.03 4.46
C ASP A 135 4.01 -6.06 5.38
N LEU A 136 2.77 -6.47 5.07
CA LEU A 136 1.99 -7.40 5.89
C LEU A 136 1.17 -8.34 5.02
N ILE A 137 1.03 -9.59 5.46
CA ILE A 137 0.00 -10.50 4.98
C ILE A 137 -0.90 -10.87 6.14
N SER A 138 -2.20 -10.86 5.90
CA SER A 138 -3.17 -11.34 6.87
C SER A 138 -4.20 -12.28 6.24
N LYS A 139 -4.92 -13.00 7.09
CA LYS A 139 -5.92 -13.96 6.70
C LYS A 139 -7.17 -13.82 7.57
N SER A 140 -8.30 -13.67 6.91
CA SER A 140 -9.62 -13.87 7.50
C SER A 140 -10.27 -15.11 6.89
N LYS A 141 -11.44 -15.52 7.40
CA LYS A 141 -12.16 -16.71 6.91
C LYS A 141 -12.34 -16.74 5.38
N ASN A 142 -12.51 -15.57 4.76
CA ASN A 142 -12.87 -15.47 3.34
C ASN A 142 -11.79 -14.83 2.47
N SER A 143 -10.74 -14.25 3.04
CA SER A 143 -9.77 -13.45 2.29
C SER A 143 -8.36 -13.57 2.84
N ILE A 144 -7.39 -13.46 1.94
CA ILE A 144 -5.99 -13.19 2.25
C ILE A 144 -5.74 -11.74 1.83
N TRP A 145 -5.19 -10.92 2.71
CA TRP A 145 -4.88 -9.54 2.40
C TRP A 145 -3.39 -9.35 2.23
N LEU A 146 -2.99 -8.79 1.09
CA LEU A 146 -1.70 -8.16 0.89
C LEU A 146 -1.85 -6.71 1.34
N ILE A 147 -1.02 -6.27 2.28
CA ILE A 147 -1.19 -5.00 2.97
C ILE A 147 0.09 -4.18 2.81
N GLU A 148 -0.10 -2.94 2.35
CA GLU A 148 0.85 -1.85 2.53
C GLU A 148 0.52 -1.13 3.84
N LEU A 149 1.50 -1.02 4.74
CA LEU A 149 1.34 -0.40 6.05
C LEU A 149 1.82 1.05 5.97
N LYS A 150 1.00 1.97 6.49
CA LYS A 150 1.40 3.37 6.64
C LYS A 150 1.24 3.83 8.07
N TYR A 151 2.28 4.46 8.60
CA TYR A 151 2.29 5.03 9.93
C TYR A 151 2.28 6.56 9.89
N TYR A 152 1.23 7.16 10.46
CA TYR A 152 1.14 8.61 10.56
C TYR A 152 1.27 9.09 12.01
N LYS A 153 2.27 9.95 12.25
CA LYS A 153 2.48 10.65 13.53
C LYS A 153 2.44 12.16 13.31
N HIS A 154 1.45 12.85 13.89
CA HIS A 154 1.24 14.29 13.68
C HIS A 154 2.47 15.17 13.98
N LYS A 155 3.31 14.79 14.96
CA LYS A 155 4.51 15.57 15.34
C LYS A 155 5.75 15.29 14.50
N ASP A 156 5.70 14.33 13.58
CA ASP A 156 6.83 13.95 12.75
C ASP A 156 6.52 14.20 11.27
N LYS A 157 6.93 15.37 10.77
CA LYS A 157 6.81 15.73 9.35
C LYS A 157 7.60 14.80 8.44
N GLU A 158 8.57 14.06 8.97
CA GLU A 158 9.34 13.07 8.22
C GLU A 158 8.57 11.74 8.08
N ALA A 159 7.76 11.37 9.07
CA ALA A 159 6.92 10.16 9.02
C ALA A 159 5.72 10.31 8.08
N ASN A 160 5.22 11.52 7.84
CA ASN A 160 3.99 11.75 7.08
C ASN A 160 4.25 12.18 5.61
N LYS A 161 5.21 11.55 4.93
CA LYS A 161 5.61 11.92 3.56
C LYS A 161 4.76 11.29 2.47
N GLU A 162 4.19 10.13 2.74
CA GLU A 162 3.50 9.34 1.73
C GLU A 162 1.98 9.56 1.73
N THR A 163 1.38 9.59 0.55
CA THR A 163 -0.08 9.69 0.35
C THR A 163 -0.70 8.29 0.30
N LEU A 164 -1.98 8.20 0.64
CA LEU A 164 -2.82 7.03 0.44
C LEU A 164 -2.85 6.62 -1.04
N LEU A 165 -2.85 7.60 -1.96
CA LEU A 165 -2.75 7.32 -3.40
C LEU A 165 -1.48 6.53 -3.74
N LYS A 166 -0.30 6.98 -3.27
CA LYS A 166 0.96 6.30 -3.56
C LYS A 166 0.96 4.88 -2.98
N ALA A 167 0.54 4.73 -1.72
CA ALA A 167 0.42 3.42 -1.06
C ALA A 167 -0.52 2.46 -1.81
N ALA A 168 -1.65 2.97 -2.32
CA ALA A 168 -2.58 2.16 -3.10
C ALA A 168 -2.02 1.72 -4.46
N LEU A 169 -1.28 2.60 -5.14
CA LEU A 169 -0.60 2.27 -6.40
C LEU A 169 0.52 1.25 -6.18
N GLU A 170 1.23 1.35 -5.06
CA GLU A 170 2.29 0.43 -4.65
C GLU A 170 1.76 -0.98 -4.43
N ILE A 171 0.78 -1.16 -3.54
CA ILE A 171 0.21 -2.50 -3.28
C ILE A 171 -0.51 -3.08 -4.50
N ALA A 172 -1.12 -2.23 -5.33
CA ALA A 172 -1.73 -2.67 -6.58
C ALA A 172 -0.70 -3.17 -7.59
N THR A 173 0.49 -2.56 -7.64
CA THR A 173 1.63 -3.03 -8.45
C THR A 173 2.19 -4.34 -7.91
N TYR A 174 2.40 -4.43 -6.60
CA TYR A 174 2.89 -5.63 -5.92
C TYR A 174 1.99 -6.83 -6.12
N TYR A 175 0.67 -6.61 -6.08
CA TYR A 175 -0.30 -7.62 -6.43
C TYR A 175 -0.07 -8.18 -7.83
N GLN A 176 0.30 -7.37 -8.84
CA GLN A 176 0.56 -7.89 -10.19
C GLN A 176 1.84 -8.72 -10.24
N TRP A 177 2.90 -8.26 -9.58
CA TRP A 177 4.17 -9.00 -9.49
C TRP A 177 4.08 -10.32 -8.73
N LEU A 178 3.09 -10.49 -7.85
CA LEU A 178 2.91 -11.72 -7.09
C LEU A 178 2.57 -12.91 -8.01
N ASP A 179 3.36 -13.98 -7.94
CA ASP A 179 2.97 -15.31 -8.44
C ASP A 179 1.97 -15.91 -7.43
N LYS A 180 0.68 -15.80 -7.74
CA LYS A 180 -0.40 -16.16 -6.79
C LYS A 180 -0.43 -17.66 -6.47
N ASP A 181 -0.09 -18.52 -7.43
CA ASP A 181 -0.08 -19.97 -7.21
C ASP A 181 1.03 -20.38 -6.26
N SER A 182 2.25 -19.86 -6.51
CA SER A 182 3.39 -20.13 -5.64
C SER A 182 3.20 -19.47 -4.26
N PHE A 183 2.58 -18.30 -4.22
CA PHE A 183 2.23 -17.61 -2.98
C PHE A 183 1.29 -18.43 -2.09
N LEU A 184 0.17 -18.94 -2.63
CA LEU A 184 -0.77 -19.76 -1.87
C LEU A 184 -0.13 -21.05 -1.35
N LYS A 185 0.80 -21.64 -2.10
CA LYS A 185 1.56 -22.83 -1.69
C LYS A 185 2.65 -22.56 -0.66
N SER A 186 3.03 -21.29 -0.46
CA SER A 186 4.11 -20.92 0.45
C SER A 186 3.69 -20.96 1.92
N TYR A 187 2.39 -20.99 2.21
CA TYR A 187 1.85 -20.94 3.56
C TYR A 187 0.79 -22.02 3.77
N ASP A 188 0.97 -22.86 4.79
CA ASP A 188 -0.02 -23.89 5.15
C ASP A 188 -1.37 -23.28 5.55
N ASP A 189 -1.34 -22.07 6.12
CA ASP A 189 -2.54 -21.30 6.47
C ASP A 189 -3.44 -20.99 5.27
N PHE A 190 -2.90 -20.99 4.05
CA PHE A 190 -3.67 -20.68 2.84
C PHE A 190 -4.26 -21.91 2.17
N LYS A 191 -4.17 -23.09 2.80
CA LYS A 191 -4.81 -24.31 2.29
C LYS A 191 -6.32 -24.10 2.15
N GLY A 192 -6.81 -24.27 0.92
CA GLY A 192 -8.23 -24.10 0.56
C GLY A 192 -8.61 -22.70 0.09
N TYR A 193 -7.69 -21.73 0.12
CA TYR A 193 -7.89 -20.43 -0.50
C TYR A 193 -7.60 -20.48 -1.99
N THR A 194 -8.30 -19.65 -2.75
CA THR A 194 -8.10 -19.47 -4.19
C THR A 194 -7.54 -18.07 -4.49
N GLN A 195 -7.06 -17.86 -5.72
CA GLN A 195 -6.49 -16.58 -6.12
C GLN A 195 -7.50 -15.42 -6.02
N GLU A 196 -8.80 -15.68 -6.23
CA GLU A 196 -9.86 -14.65 -6.13
C GLU A 196 -10.03 -14.10 -4.72
N GLN A 197 -9.55 -14.82 -3.71
CA GLN A 197 -9.60 -14.44 -2.30
C GLN A 197 -8.40 -13.60 -1.87
N ILE A 198 -7.41 -13.40 -2.74
CA ILE A 198 -6.29 -12.50 -2.49
C ILE A 198 -6.75 -11.06 -2.76
N LYS A 199 -6.72 -10.23 -1.73
CA LYS A 199 -7.17 -8.84 -1.73
C LYS A 199 -6.03 -7.89 -1.41
N LYS A 200 -6.19 -6.62 -1.78
CA LYS A 200 -5.21 -5.55 -1.55
C LYS A 200 -5.75 -4.58 -0.51
N ALA A 201 -4.88 -4.15 0.40
CA ALA A 201 -5.23 -3.16 1.39
C ALA A 201 -4.10 -2.16 1.62
N VAL A 202 -4.50 -0.93 1.95
CA VAL A 202 -3.65 0.00 2.69
C VAL A 202 -4.15 -0.01 4.14
N LEU A 203 -3.25 -0.35 5.08
CA LEU A 203 -3.53 -0.26 6.52
C LEU A 203 -2.88 0.99 7.06
N ILE A 204 -3.71 1.90 7.55
CA ILE A 204 -3.27 3.11 8.23
C ILE A 204 -3.22 2.83 9.73
N PHE A 205 -2.02 2.90 10.31
CA PHE A 205 -1.81 2.85 11.76
C PHE A 205 -1.67 4.26 12.32
N ASN A 206 -2.62 4.66 13.17
CA ASN A 206 -2.69 6.00 13.75
C ASN A 206 -2.57 5.96 15.28
N GLU A 207 -1.63 6.71 15.85
CA GLU A 207 -1.49 6.84 17.30
C GLU A 207 -2.61 7.71 17.90
N ASN A 208 -2.75 8.96 17.42
CA ASN A 208 -3.60 9.97 18.07
C ASN A 208 -4.49 10.76 17.11
N GLU A 209 -4.15 10.82 15.81
CA GLU A 209 -4.89 11.56 14.80
C GLU A 209 -4.84 10.82 13.48
N ARG A 210 -5.89 10.98 12.66
CA ARG A 210 -6.00 10.35 11.35
C ARG A 210 -5.38 11.24 10.28
N ASP A 211 -4.85 10.61 9.23
CA ASP A 211 -4.36 11.30 8.06
C ASP A 211 -5.46 12.15 7.37
N GLU A 212 -5.11 13.37 6.95
CA GLU A 212 -6.04 14.33 6.36
C GLU A 212 -6.67 13.79 5.07
N GLU A 213 -5.88 13.15 4.19
CA GLU A 213 -6.38 12.59 2.94
C GLU A 213 -7.36 11.45 3.21
N TYR A 214 -7.08 10.60 4.21
CA TYR A 214 -8.04 9.59 4.65
C TYR A 214 -9.34 10.22 5.19
N LEU A 215 -9.25 11.27 6.00
CA LEU A 215 -10.44 11.97 6.51
C LEU A 215 -11.28 12.59 5.39
N GLU A 216 -10.65 13.24 4.41
CA GLU A 216 -11.34 13.82 3.25
C GLU A 216 -11.95 12.74 2.35
N LEU A 217 -11.26 11.61 2.15
CA LEU A 217 -11.81 10.44 1.45
C LEU A 217 -13.08 9.92 2.15
N MET A 218 -13.07 9.83 3.49
CA MET A 218 -14.20 9.36 4.27
C MET A 218 -15.38 10.35 4.27
N LYS A 219 -15.13 11.65 4.16
CA LYS A 219 -16.18 12.68 3.98
C LYS A 219 -16.79 12.65 2.58
N GLY A 220 -16.14 12.00 1.61
CA GLY A 220 -16.57 11.95 0.22
C GLY A 220 -16.06 13.11 -0.64
N GLU A 221 -15.09 13.88 -0.13
CA GLU A 221 -14.48 15.03 -0.81
C GLU A 221 -13.39 14.62 -1.82
N MET A 222 -13.08 13.33 -1.89
CA MET A 222 -12.09 12.75 -2.82
C MET A 222 -12.73 11.73 -3.79
N PRO A 223 -13.69 12.15 -4.65
CA PRO A 223 -14.43 11.25 -5.52
C PRO A 223 -13.56 10.51 -6.55
N PHE A 224 -12.52 11.13 -7.11
CA PHE A 224 -11.64 10.49 -8.08
C PHE A 224 -10.73 9.46 -7.43
N LEU A 225 -10.13 9.77 -6.27
CA LEU A 225 -9.37 8.82 -5.48
C LEU A 225 -10.24 7.62 -5.09
N LYS A 226 -11.46 7.87 -4.59
CA LYS A 226 -12.41 6.80 -4.25
C LYS A 226 -12.73 5.90 -5.45
N ASN A 227 -12.93 6.50 -6.63
CA ASN A 227 -13.18 5.76 -7.86
C ASN A 227 -11.95 4.93 -8.26
N LEU A 228 -10.76 5.51 -8.18
CA LEU A 228 -9.51 4.84 -8.50
C LEU A 228 -9.24 3.66 -7.55
N LEU A 229 -9.39 3.82 -6.24
CA LEU A 229 -9.27 2.75 -5.25
C LEU A 229 -10.21 1.58 -5.55
N LYS A 230 -11.46 1.88 -5.92
CA LYS A 230 -12.43 0.86 -6.35
C LYS A 230 -11.98 0.12 -7.61
N ARG A 231 -11.45 0.83 -8.61
CA ARG A 231 -10.94 0.21 -9.84
C ARG A 231 -9.68 -0.63 -9.59
N LEU A 232 -8.84 -0.20 -8.66
CA LEU A 232 -7.66 -0.94 -8.22
C LEU A 232 -8.01 -2.13 -7.32
N ASP A 233 -9.26 -2.28 -6.86
CA ASP A 233 -9.69 -3.26 -5.85
C ASP A 233 -8.83 -3.18 -4.56
N VAL A 234 -8.58 -1.95 -4.10
CA VAL A 234 -7.81 -1.66 -2.88
C VAL A 234 -8.75 -1.17 -1.79
N SER A 235 -8.74 -1.86 -0.64
CA SER A 235 -9.45 -1.44 0.56
C SER A 235 -8.55 -0.59 1.47
N VAL A 236 -9.14 0.28 2.28
CA VAL A 236 -8.40 1.13 3.22
C VAL A 236 -8.91 0.87 4.63
N PHE A 237 -8.00 0.50 5.53
CA PHE A 237 -8.31 0.22 6.93
C PHE A 237 -7.62 1.23 7.84
N ASP A 238 -8.28 1.61 8.93
CA ASP A 238 -7.75 2.51 9.96
C ASP A 238 -7.71 1.78 11.30
N LEU A 239 -6.49 1.52 11.79
CA LEU A 239 -6.22 0.91 13.09
C LEU A 239 -5.69 1.98 14.05
N GLY A 240 -6.57 2.39 14.97
CA GLY A 240 -6.22 3.31 16.05
C GLY A 240 -5.86 2.57 17.33
N VAL A 241 -4.92 3.12 18.12
CA VAL A 241 -4.45 2.54 19.39
C VAL A 241 -5.58 2.29 20.41
N GLY A 242 -6.68 3.04 20.34
CA GLY A 242 -7.86 2.84 21.21
C GLY A 242 -8.85 1.76 20.74
N LYS A 243 -8.55 1.02 19.66
CA LYS A 243 -9.40 -0.04 19.09
C LYS A 243 -8.80 -1.45 19.23
N ILE A 244 -7.63 -1.58 19.85
CA ILE A 244 -6.93 -2.85 20.12
C ILE A 244 -7.12 -3.20 21.60
#